data_AF-A0A6S7IE07-F1
#
_entry.id   AF-A0A6S7IE07-F1
#
_cell.length_a   1.000
_cell.length_b   1.000
_cell.length_c   1.000
_cell.angle_alpha   90.00
_cell.angle_beta   90.00
_cell.angle_gamma   90.00
#
_symmetry.space_group_name_H-M   'P 1'
#
loop_
_entity.id
_entity.type
_entity.pdbx_description
1 polymer ?
#
loop_
_entity_poly.entity_id
_entity_poly.type
_entity_poly.pdbx_seq_one_letter_code
_entity_poly.pdbx_strand_id
1 'polypeptide(L)'
;MSQFLGGKSKPILIHLSKELEMKKGLKWFISVKARFVKPKVGGEDLYSEPHFRSLCTTTVNVHDMEKQLHEACSKILDSLAIYQKEGSGWILDEILHLDLNMAKYTPLKGSSYIPLPRKLKTKKAIINVKNTDNKCFMWSILAGIHPAQRDAERLHYYQQFKDGLNFDDIEFPVTIDKIGKFERQNNISVNVFGFEDVLFPIYITKEHFEIHVNLLLYSEGTTRHYCLIKDLNKLHYDQNGRKCRMYYCRYCLHGFIREDLLQEHEPHCCQHGAQRIELPNEDNASLYFKDYHKQLKVPFVIYADFESVTAKIDSVSPNPTKSSTEKYQHHQPCGFSYVVVSEAEKI
;
A
#
# COMPACT_ATOMS: atom_id res chain seq x y z
N MET A 1 -19.93 20.65 16.53
CA MET A 1 -18.49 20.50 16.86
C MET A 1 -18.18 20.62 18.35
N SER A 2 -18.69 21.65 19.07
CA SER A 2 -18.30 21.92 20.47
C SER A 2 -18.62 20.79 21.46
N GLN A 3 -19.68 20.00 21.20
CA GLN A 3 -20.11 18.93 22.11
C GLN A 3 -19.28 17.66 22.01
N PHE A 4 -18.92 17.17 20.81
CA PHE A 4 -18.25 15.87 20.67
C PHE A 4 -16.88 15.82 21.33
N LEU A 5 -16.06 16.85 21.11
CA LEU A 5 -14.75 16.96 21.74
C LEU A 5 -14.80 17.68 23.08
N GLY A 6 -15.98 18.04 23.62
CA GLY A 6 -16.10 18.75 24.91
C GLY A 6 -15.23 20.00 25.01
N GLY A 7 -15.09 20.78 23.92
CA GLY A 7 -14.21 21.95 23.86
C GLY A 7 -12.71 21.67 23.71
N LYS A 8 -12.28 20.42 23.57
CA LYS A 8 -10.87 20.02 23.39
C LYS A 8 -10.31 20.26 21.98
N SER A 9 -11.12 20.75 21.04
CA SER A 9 -10.66 21.09 19.67
C SER A 9 -9.50 22.08 19.67
N LYS A 10 -9.56 23.13 20.51
CA LYS A 10 -8.48 24.13 20.62
C LYS A 10 -7.16 23.53 21.14
N PRO A 11 -7.14 22.78 22.27
CA PRO A 11 -5.94 22.06 22.71
C PRO A 11 -5.35 21.13 21.64
N ILE A 12 -6.19 20.40 20.89
CA ILE A 12 -5.73 19.50 19.84
C ILE A 12 -5.05 20.28 18.71
N LEU A 13 -5.66 21.37 18.24
CA LEU A 13 -5.07 22.22 17.19
C LEU A 13 -3.75 22.85 17.63
N ILE A 14 -3.67 23.32 18.88
CA ILE A 14 -2.43 23.88 19.44
C ILE A 14 -1.34 22.81 19.47
N HIS A 15 -1.66 21.60 19.93
CA HIS A 15 -0.70 20.51 20.00
C HIS A 15 -0.23 20.07 18.61
N LEU A 16 -1.15 19.89 17.66
CA LEU A 16 -0.82 19.58 16.26
C LEU A 16 0.03 20.68 15.62
N SER A 17 -0.25 21.96 15.89
CA SER A 17 0.53 23.09 15.36
C SER A 17 1.97 23.07 15.89
N LYS A 18 2.14 22.87 17.21
CA LYS A 18 3.46 22.75 17.84
C LYS A 18 4.25 21.57 17.27
N GLU A 19 3.61 20.41 17.13
CA GLU A 19 4.24 19.22 16.56
C GLU A 19 4.59 19.41 15.08
N LEU A 20 3.78 20.17 14.33
CA LEU A 20 4.02 20.48 12.93
C LEU A 20 5.23 21.40 12.76
N GLU A 21 5.37 22.41 13.62
CA GLU A 21 6.55 23.29 13.64
C GLU A 21 7.84 22.50 13.92
N MET A 22 7.80 21.56 14.87
CA MET A 22 8.97 20.73 15.20
C MET A 22 9.30 19.71 14.11
N LYS A 23 8.29 19.05 13.53
CA LYS A 23 8.48 17.90 12.63
C LYS A 23 8.45 18.28 11.14
N LYS A 24 8.03 19.49 10.78
CA LYS A 24 7.85 20.04 9.42
C LYS A 24 6.89 19.25 8.52
N GLY A 25 6.14 18.31 9.10
CA GLY A 25 5.19 17.44 8.45
C GLY A 25 4.68 16.38 9.42
N LEU A 26 3.36 16.16 9.44
CA LEU A 26 2.72 15.19 10.33
C LEU A 26 1.80 14.25 9.58
N LYS A 27 1.80 12.98 9.98
CA LYS A 27 0.72 12.04 9.73
C LYS A 27 0.03 11.75 11.04
N TRP A 28 -1.28 11.91 11.11
CA TRP A 28 -1.99 11.73 12.36
C TRP A 28 -3.41 11.21 12.17
N PHE A 29 -3.97 10.64 13.23
CA PHE A 29 -5.37 10.24 13.31
C PHE A 29 -5.84 10.26 14.76
N ILE A 30 -7.13 10.50 14.95
CA ILE A 30 -7.82 10.34 16.23
C ILE A 30 -8.42 8.94 16.31
N SER A 31 -8.30 8.30 17.47
CA SER A 31 -9.01 7.08 17.85
C SER A 31 -9.86 7.37 19.09
N VAL A 32 -11.07 6.84 19.14
CA VAL A 32 -12.01 7.02 20.26
C VAL A 32 -12.46 5.65 20.73
N LYS A 33 -12.24 5.36 22.00
CA LYS A 33 -12.83 4.20 22.67
C LYS A 33 -14.11 4.65 23.37
N ALA A 34 -15.24 4.04 23.04
CA ALA A 34 -16.53 4.40 23.59
C ALA A 34 -17.24 3.17 24.17
N ARG A 35 -17.93 3.36 25.30
CA ARG A 35 -18.78 2.35 25.91
C ARG A 35 -20.20 2.52 25.38
N PHE A 36 -20.78 1.42 24.95
CA PHE A 36 -22.18 1.31 24.56
C PHE A 36 -22.90 0.40 25.54
N VAL A 37 -24.15 0.74 25.83
CA VAL A 37 -25.05 -0.04 26.67
C VAL A 37 -26.24 -0.51 25.84
N LYS A 38 -26.63 -1.76 26.02
CA LYS A 38 -27.87 -2.31 25.50
C LYS A 38 -28.74 -2.75 26.68
N PRO A 39 -29.75 -1.95 27.05
CA PRO A 39 -30.62 -2.26 28.18
C PRO A 39 -31.44 -3.52 27.90
N LYS A 40 -31.49 -4.44 28.88
CA LYS A 40 -32.37 -5.61 28.83
C LYS A 40 -33.52 -5.44 29.82
N VAL A 41 -34.75 -5.69 29.37
CA VAL A 41 -35.92 -5.66 30.26
C VAL A 41 -35.85 -6.88 31.20
N GLY A 42 -35.56 -6.64 32.48
CA GLY A 42 -35.56 -7.67 33.54
C GLY A 42 -34.25 -8.43 33.77
N GLY A 43 -33.10 -7.91 33.31
CA GLY A 43 -31.78 -8.51 33.54
C GLY A 43 -30.65 -7.48 33.58
N GLU A 44 -29.39 -7.94 33.63
CA GLU A 44 -28.22 -7.05 33.60
C GLU A 44 -28.01 -6.43 32.21
N ASP A 45 -27.63 -5.15 32.20
CA ASP A 45 -27.30 -4.40 31.00
C ASP A 45 -26.08 -5.01 30.28
N LEU A 46 -26.15 -5.08 28.95
CA LEU A 46 -25.02 -5.51 28.15
C LEU A 46 -24.15 -4.31 27.79
N TYR A 47 -22.83 -4.47 27.96
CA TYR A 47 -21.85 -3.44 27.61
C TYR A 47 -20.99 -3.87 26.43
N SER A 48 -20.59 -2.90 25.60
CA SER A 48 -19.59 -3.07 24.55
C SER A 48 -18.65 -1.88 24.52
N GLU A 49 -17.37 -2.11 24.27
CA GLU A 49 -16.35 -1.06 24.24
C GLU A 49 -15.60 -0.97 22.89
N PRO A 50 -16.29 -0.68 21.79
CA PRO A 50 -15.67 -0.54 20.47
C PRO A 50 -14.72 0.66 20.36
N HIS A 51 -13.80 0.55 19.39
CA HIS A 51 -12.86 1.61 19.01
C HIS A 51 -13.22 2.18 17.64
N PHE A 52 -13.23 3.51 17.52
CA PHE A 52 -13.56 4.24 16.30
C PHE A 52 -12.38 5.11 15.90
N ARG A 53 -11.87 4.86 14.69
CA ARG A 53 -10.70 5.58 14.16
C ARG A 53 -11.11 6.55 13.06
N SER A 54 -10.57 7.76 13.07
CA SER A 54 -10.62 8.68 11.91
C SER A 54 -9.76 8.18 10.74
N LEU A 55 -9.84 8.85 9.59
CA LEU A 55 -8.88 8.62 8.50
C LEU A 55 -7.49 9.11 8.92
N CYS A 56 -6.44 8.48 8.38
CA CYS A 56 -5.08 8.93 8.59
C CYS A 56 -4.79 10.14 7.70
N THR A 57 -4.62 11.30 8.32
CA THR A 57 -4.48 12.59 7.65
C THR A 57 -3.02 13.02 7.61
N THR A 58 -2.62 13.61 6.48
CA THR A 58 -1.28 14.23 6.34
C THR A 58 -1.41 15.75 6.40
N THR A 59 -0.70 16.37 7.32
CA THR A 59 -0.66 17.83 7.49
C THR A 59 0.74 18.33 7.22
N VAL A 60 0.86 19.23 6.25
CA VAL A 60 2.10 19.97 5.93
C VAL A 60 1.93 21.47 6.05
N ASN A 61 0.68 21.95 6.10
CA ASN A 61 0.30 23.35 6.23
C ASN A 61 -0.70 23.52 7.38
N VAL A 62 -0.49 24.54 8.21
CA VAL A 62 -1.36 24.86 9.36
C VAL A 62 -2.77 25.23 8.90
N HIS A 63 -2.91 25.89 7.74
CA HIS A 63 -4.21 26.33 7.23
C HIS A 63 -5.19 25.18 6.94
N ASP A 64 -4.67 23.98 6.64
CA ASP A 64 -5.51 22.81 6.38
C ASP A 64 -6.00 22.12 7.66
N MET A 65 -5.38 22.44 8.81
CA MET A 65 -5.51 21.67 10.04
C MET A 65 -6.92 21.72 10.64
N GLU A 66 -7.59 22.88 10.60
CA GLU A 66 -8.96 23.01 11.12
C GLU A 66 -9.95 22.17 10.32
N LYS A 67 -9.85 22.24 8.98
CA LYS A 67 -10.67 21.43 8.06
C LYS A 67 -10.41 19.95 8.29
N GLN A 68 -9.15 19.56 8.39
CA GLN A 68 -8.74 18.16 8.62
C GLN A 68 -9.25 17.62 9.97
N LEU A 69 -9.23 18.44 11.02
CA LEU A 69 -9.80 18.06 12.31
C LEU A 69 -11.32 17.90 12.24
N HIS A 70 -11.99 18.77 11.49
CA HIS A 70 -13.42 18.66 11.25
C HIS A 70 -13.79 17.35 10.54
N GLU A 71 -13.09 17.01 9.47
CA GLU A 71 -13.28 15.76 8.72
C GLU A 71 -13.03 14.52 9.59
N ALA A 72 -11.97 14.54 10.40
CA ALA A 72 -11.66 13.46 11.33
C ALA A 72 -12.77 13.25 12.37
N CYS A 73 -13.31 14.33 12.91
CA CYS A 73 -14.43 14.28 13.86
C CYS A 73 -15.71 13.76 13.18
N SER A 74 -16.03 14.25 11.98
CA SER A 74 -17.21 13.81 11.23
C SER A 74 -17.18 12.31 11.00
N LYS A 75 -16.04 11.78 10.53
CA LYS A 75 -15.89 10.34 10.28
C LYS A 75 -16.11 9.50 11.53
N ILE A 76 -15.66 9.96 12.69
CA ILE A 76 -15.86 9.24 13.96
C ILE A 76 -17.34 9.29 14.37
N LEU A 77 -17.99 10.45 14.26
CA LEU A 77 -19.42 10.59 14.54
C LEU A 77 -20.27 9.71 13.62
N ASP A 78 -19.94 9.65 12.34
CA ASP A 78 -20.62 8.76 11.39
C ASP A 78 -20.43 7.30 11.77
N SER A 79 -19.21 6.91 12.21
CA SER A 79 -18.93 5.53 12.64
C SER A 79 -19.69 5.16 13.91
N LEU A 80 -19.83 6.09 14.87
CA LEU A 80 -20.63 5.91 16.08
C LEU A 80 -22.13 5.76 15.73
N ALA A 81 -22.63 6.58 14.81
CA ALA A 81 -24.02 6.54 14.38
C ALA A 81 -24.35 5.23 13.62
N ILE A 82 -23.42 4.74 12.79
CA ILE A 82 -23.56 3.44 12.11
C ILE A 82 -23.64 2.32 13.15
N TYR A 83 -22.77 2.33 14.16
CA TYR A 83 -22.78 1.32 15.22
C TYR A 83 -24.10 1.27 15.99
N GLN A 84 -24.70 2.43 16.29
CA GLN A 84 -26.03 2.52 16.92
C GLN A 84 -27.16 2.00 16.01
N LYS A 85 -27.05 2.21 14.69
CA LYS A 85 -28.09 1.80 13.73
C LYS A 85 -28.03 0.30 13.41
N GLU A 86 -26.84 -0.24 13.20
CA GLU A 86 -26.65 -1.64 12.79
C GLU A 86 -26.70 -2.59 13.98
N GLY A 87 -26.27 -2.13 15.15
CA GLY A 87 -26.34 -2.89 16.37
C GLY A 87 -27.70 -2.71 17.05
N SER A 88 -28.63 -3.65 16.85
CA SER A 88 -30.01 -3.59 17.36
C SER A 88 -30.10 -3.20 18.85
N GLY A 89 -30.33 -1.92 19.14
CA GLY A 89 -30.57 -1.38 20.49
C GLY A 89 -29.35 -0.94 21.30
N TRP A 90 -28.18 -0.69 20.68
CA TRP A 90 -27.04 -0.11 21.38
C TRP A 90 -27.17 1.41 21.51
N ILE A 91 -27.02 1.90 22.74
CA ILE A 91 -27.02 3.32 23.09
C ILE A 91 -25.61 3.71 23.50
N LEU A 92 -25.12 4.85 23.04
CA LEU A 92 -23.83 5.37 23.48
C LEU A 92 -23.97 5.79 24.95
N ASP A 93 -23.18 5.18 25.82
CA ASP A 93 -23.18 5.45 27.25
C ASP A 93 -22.13 6.53 27.58
N GLU A 94 -20.85 6.24 27.32
CA GLU A 94 -19.77 7.20 27.54
C GLU A 94 -18.62 7.06 26.56
N ILE A 95 -17.83 8.13 26.40
CA ILE A 95 -16.53 8.07 25.74
C ILE A 95 -15.47 7.85 26.80
N LEU A 96 -14.78 6.71 26.72
CA LEU A 96 -13.75 6.30 27.67
C LEU A 96 -12.45 7.07 27.41
N HIS A 97 -11.94 7.01 26.19
CA HIS A 97 -10.66 7.60 25.82
C HIS A 97 -10.69 8.19 24.41
N LEU A 98 -9.89 9.24 24.23
CA LEU A 98 -9.58 9.83 22.93
C LEU A 98 -8.06 9.89 22.78
N ASP A 99 -7.55 9.16 21.79
CA ASP A 99 -6.12 9.09 21.50
C ASP A 99 -5.80 9.86 20.22
N LEU A 100 -4.90 10.84 20.34
CA LEU A 100 -4.31 11.53 19.19
C LEU A 100 -2.99 10.84 18.82
N ASN A 101 -3.01 10.08 17.73
CA ASN A 101 -1.85 9.34 17.26
C ASN A 101 -1.14 10.15 16.17
N MET A 102 0.17 10.39 16.32
CA MET A 102 0.95 11.22 15.40
C MET A 102 2.28 10.56 15.06
N ALA A 103 2.68 10.68 13.80
CA ALA A 103 4.00 10.30 13.29
C ALA A 103 4.56 11.45 12.45
N LYS A 104 5.89 11.58 12.43
CA LYS A 104 6.56 12.53 11.53
C LYS A 104 6.28 12.11 10.09
N TYR A 105 5.74 13.03 9.29
CA TYR A 105 5.60 12.84 7.86
C TYR A 105 6.84 13.36 7.15
N THR A 106 7.61 12.43 6.59
CA THR A 106 8.69 12.75 5.67
C THR A 106 8.24 12.32 4.27
N PRO A 107 7.87 13.24 3.36
CA PRO A 107 7.46 12.89 1.99
C PRO A 107 8.60 12.24 1.22
N LEU A 108 8.34 11.14 0.50
CA LEU A 108 9.32 10.39 -0.30
C LEU A 108 9.66 11.19 -1.56
N LYS A 109 10.50 12.22 -1.39
CA LYS A 109 11.00 13.12 -2.43
C LYS A 109 12.51 13.00 -2.52
N GLY A 110 13.02 12.61 -3.67
CA GLY A 110 14.45 12.69 -3.97
C GLY A 110 14.86 14.12 -4.31
N SER A 111 15.84 14.71 -3.62
CA SER A 111 16.36 16.04 -3.87
C SER A 111 17.71 15.97 -4.60
N SER A 112 18.78 16.33 -3.91
CA SER A 112 20.15 16.43 -4.40
C SER A 112 20.94 15.15 -4.13
N TYR A 113 22.09 15.03 -4.78
CA TYR A 113 23.00 13.89 -4.61
C TYR A 113 23.32 13.59 -3.13
N ILE A 114 23.11 12.33 -2.76
CA ILE A 114 23.51 11.76 -1.46
C ILE A 114 24.51 10.65 -1.73
N PRO A 115 25.69 10.63 -1.09
CA PRO A 115 26.63 9.53 -1.25
C PRO A 115 26.05 8.21 -0.71
N LEU A 116 26.15 7.14 -1.50
CA LEU A 116 25.72 5.83 -1.05
C LEU A 116 26.63 5.27 0.05
N PRO A 117 26.09 4.55 1.04
CA PRO A 117 26.87 3.91 2.08
C PRO A 117 27.78 2.85 1.47
N ARG A 118 28.91 2.57 2.14
CA ARG A 118 29.94 1.64 1.64
C ARG A 118 29.34 0.29 1.22
N LYS A 119 28.39 -0.26 2.00
CA LYS A 119 27.67 -1.52 1.75
C LYS A 119 26.96 -1.56 0.39
N LEU A 120 26.41 -0.44 -0.08
CA LEU A 120 25.76 -0.34 -1.39
C LEU A 120 26.76 0.00 -2.49
N LYS A 121 27.71 0.89 -2.21
CA LYS A 121 28.70 1.36 -3.18
C LYS A 121 29.65 0.24 -3.65
N THR A 122 30.09 -0.64 -2.75
CA THR A 122 31.02 -1.74 -3.07
C THR A 122 30.40 -2.77 -4.01
N LYS A 123 29.08 -2.95 -3.98
CA LYS A 123 28.36 -3.86 -4.87
C LYS A 123 28.46 -3.45 -6.33
N LYS A 124 28.72 -2.17 -6.63
CA LYS A 124 28.74 -1.63 -8.01
C LYS A 124 27.47 -2.00 -8.81
N ALA A 125 26.34 -2.13 -8.12
CA ALA A 125 25.02 -2.50 -8.66
C ALA A 125 24.11 -1.29 -8.88
N ILE A 126 24.50 -0.13 -8.33
CA ILE A 126 23.73 1.11 -8.37
C ILE A 126 24.56 2.18 -9.08
N ILE A 127 23.93 2.94 -9.97
CA ILE A 127 24.46 4.17 -10.55
C ILE A 127 23.78 5.34 -9.82
N ASN A 128 24.59 6.10 -9.10
CA ASN A 128 24.14 7.30 -8.40
C ASN A 128 24.64 8.52 -9.18
N VAL A 129 23.77 9.06 -10.03
CA VAL A 129 24.11 10.24 -10.85
C VAL A 129 24.28 11.46 -9.95
N LYS A 130 25.43 12.13 -10.08
CA LYS A 130 25.78 13.33 -9.30
C LYS A 130 25.11 14.56 -9.89
N ASN A 131 24.01 14.97 -9.28
CA ASN A 131 23.26 16.18 -9.65
C ASN A 131 23.26 17.22 -8.51
N THR A 132 23.18 18.49 -8.88
CA THR A 132 23.04 19.63 -7.96
C THR A 132 21.62 20.19 -7.92
N ASP A 133 20.74 19.72 -8.80
CA ASP A 133 19.33 20.11 -8.89
C ASP A 133 18.42 19.12 -8.12
N ASN A 134 17.10 19.32 -8.21
CA ASN A 134 16.08 18.43 -7.63
C ASN A 134 15.53 17.41 -8.66
N LYS A 135 16.31 17.09 -9.71
CA LYS A 135 15.87 16.26 -10.84
C LYS A 135 16.46 14.84 -10.82
N CYS A 136 16.87 14.34 -9.65
CA CYS A 136 17.49 13.02 -9.52
C CYS A 136 16.63 11.86 -10.07
N PHE A 137 15.30 11.96 -10.01
CA PHE A 137 14.39 11.01 -10.65
C PHE A 137 14.63 10.94 -12.16
N MET A 138 14.55 12.09 -12.84
CA MET A 138 14.80 12.21 -14.29
C MET A 138 16.18 11.67 -14.66
N TRP A 139 17.22 12.09 -13.94
CA TRP A 139 18.59 11.64 -14.20
C TRP A 139 18.77 10.13 -14.02
N SER A 140 18.07 9.52 -13.04
CA SER A 140 18.12 8.08 -12.83
C SER A 140 17.37 7.30 -13.89
N ILE A 141 16.23 7.80 -14.37
CA ILE A 141 15.52 7.22 -15.52
C ILE A 141 16.40 7.29 -16.77
N LEU A 142 16.96 8.46 -17.08
CA LEU A 142 17.85 8.67 -18.23
C LEU A 142 19.06 7.74 -18.20
N ALA A 143 19.66 7.53 -17.02
CA ALA A 143 20.75 6.59 -16.86
C ALA A 143 20.34 5.12 -17.13
N GLY A 144 19.08 4.78 -16.88
CA GLY A 144 18.53 3.44 -17.14
C GLY A 144 18.29 3.19 -18.61
N ILE A 145 17.77 4.19 -19.33
CA ILE A 145 17.44 4.07 -20.77
C ILE A 145 18.63 4.37 -21.69
N HIS A 146 19.63 5.14 -21.21
CA HIS A 146 20.84 5.49 -21.96
C HIS A 146 22.10 5.12 -21.16
N PRO A 147 22.45 3.82 -21.04
CA PRO A 147 23.57 3.39 -20.20
C PRO A 147 24.92 3.96 -20.67
N ALA A 148 25.61 4.67 -19.79
CA ALA A 148 26.97 5.14 -20.04
C ALA A 148 28.01 4.04 -19.75
N GLN A 149 29.02 3.90 -20.62
CA GLN A 149 30.04 2.86 -20.52
C GLN A 149 31.10 3.14 -19.42
N ARG A 150 31.44 4.42 -19.21
CA ARG A 150 32.43 4.86 -18.22
C ARG A 150 31.89 6.03 -17.42
N ASP A 151 32.27 6.10 -16.15
CA ASP A 151 31.90 7.17 -15.22
C ASP A 151 30.40 7.51 -15.27
N ALA A 152 29.55 6.48 -15.25
CA ALA A 152 28.11 6.59 -15.40
C ALA A 152 27.45 7.46 -14.31
N GLU A 153 28.15 7.83 -13.23
CA GLU A 153 27.70 8.80 -12.25
C GLU A 153 27.74 10.26 -12.74
N ARG A 154 28.42 10.56 -13.86
CA ARG A 154 28.58 11.93 -14.35
C ARG A 154 27.35 12.39 -15.12
N LEU A 155 26.75 13.48 -14.65
CA LEU A 155 25.52 14.05 -15.21
C LEU A 155 25.63 14.47 -16.69
N HIS A 156 26.81 14.92 -17.15
CA HIS A 156 26.99 15.43 -18.52
C HIS A 156 26.61 14.43 -19.62
N TYR A 157 26.76 13.12 -19.39
CA TYR A 157 26.38 12.09 -20.37
C TYR A 157 24.88 12.05 -20.68
N TYR A 158 24.06 12.49 -19.72
CA TYR A 158 22.61 12.40 -19.80
C TYR A 158 21.95 13.73 -20.19
N GLN A 159 22.68 14.84 -20.14
CA GLN A 159 22.14 16.18 -20.42
C GLN A 159 21.53 16.31 -21.82
N GLN A 160 22.10 15.60 -22.81
CA GLN A 160 21.59 15.58 -24.18
C GLN A 160 20.19 14.95 -24.31
N PHE A 161 19.78 14.12 -23.34
CA PHE A 161 18.50 13.41 -23.36
C PHE A 161 17.44 14.07 -22.47
N LYS A 162 17.75 15.23 -21.86
CA LYS A 162 16.88 15.89 -20.87
C LYS A 162 15.46 16.18 -21.39
N ASP A 163 15.33 16.46 -22.69
CA ASP A 163 14.07 16.84 -23.34
C ASP A 163 13.33 15.62 -23.93
N GLY A 164 13.88 14.41 -23.77
CA GLY A 164 13.30 13.17 -24.28
C GLY A 164 12.24 12.52 -23.39
N LEU A 165 11.98 13.10 -22.21
CA LEU A 165 10.99 12.60 -21.25
C LEU A 165 9.88 13.63 -21.04
N ASN A 166 8.64 13.17 -21.03
CA ASN A 166 7.47 13.97 -20.72
C ASN A 166 7.24 14.04 -19.19
N PHE A 167 7.17 15.26 -18.66
CA PHE A 167 6.85 15.57 -17.26
C PHE A 167 5.66 16.54 -17.11
N ASP A 168 4.71 16.52 -18.06
CA ASP A 168 3.56 17.42 -18.06
C ASP A 168 2.70 17.23 -16.80
N ASP A 169 2.46 18.32 -16.07
CA ASP A 169 1.93 18.40 -14.70
C ASP A 169 2.60 17.47 -13.67
N ILE A 170 3.91 17.24 -13.82
CA ILE A 170 4.75 16.60 -12.82
C ILE A 170 5.83 17.58 -12.36
N GLU A 171 5.67 18.09 -11.15
CA GLU A 171 6.64 19.00 -10.55
C GLU A 171 7.83 18.24 -9.96
N PHE A 172 9.02 18.84 -10.07
CA PHE A 172 10.21 18.37 -9.39
C PHE A 172 10.29 18.93 -7.97
N PRO A 173 10.75 18.14 -6.98
CA PRO A 173 11.14 16.74 -7.07
C PRO A 173 9.95 15.77 -7.17
N VAL A 174 10.08 14.77 -8.04
CA VAL A 174 9.01 13.78 -8.31
C VAL A 174 8.73 12.94 -7.07
N THR A 175 7.47 12.92 -6.65
CA THR A 175 6.96 12.09 -5.57
C THR A 175 6.46 10.75 -6.07
N ILE A 176 6.43 9.75 -5.19
CA ILE A 176 5.98 8.39 -5.50
C ILE A 176 4.55 8.35 -6.10
N ASP A 177 3.64 9.21 -5.63
CA ASP A 177 2.26 9.28 -6.13
C ASP A 177 2.15 9.75 -7.59
N LYS A 178 3.17 10.44 -8.11
CA LYS A 178 3.23 10.93 -9.50
C LYS A 178 3.88 9.94 -10.47
N ILE A 179 4.53 8.88 -9.95
CA ILE A 179 5.23 7.91 -10.81
C ILE A 179 4.26 7.23 -11.76
N GLY A 180 3.09 6.76 -11.30
CA GLY A 180 2.11 6.14 -12.20
C GLY A 180 1.55 7.08 -13.29
N LYS A 181 1.66 8.41 -13.13
CA LYS A 181 1.38 9.35 -14.23
C LYS A 181 2.55 9.39 -15.22
N PHE A 182 3.77 9.52 -14.70
CA PHE A 182 5.00 9.50 -15.50
C PHE A 182 5.11 8.25 -16.37
N GLU A 183 4.85 7.07 -15.81
CA GLU A 183 4.94 5.78 -16.53
C GLU A 183 4.08 5.78 -17.79
N ARG A 184 2.81 6.21 -17.67
CA ARG A 184 1.85 6.27 -18.77
C ARG A 184 2.16 7.36 -19.79
N GLN A 185 2.79 8.47 -19.37
CA GLN A 185 3.20 9.54 -20.28
C GLN A 185 4.41 9.15 -21.15
N ASN A 186 5.25 8.22 -20.66
CA ASN A 186 6.53 7.88 -21.30
C ASN A 186 6.60 6.43 -21.80
N ASN A 187 5.60 5.60 -21.50
CA ASN A 187 5.62 4.14 -21.73
C ASN A 187 6.86 3.47 -21.10
N ILE A 188 7.14 3.81 -19.83
CA ILE A 188 8.27 3.26 -19.06
C ILE A 188 7.71 2.71 -17.75
N SER A 189 7.98 1.44 -17.46
CA SER A 189 7.63 0.81 -16.18
C SER A 189 8.70 1.11 -15.14
N VAL A 190 8.33 1.59 -13.96
CA VAL A 190 9.27 2.03 -12.92
C VAL A 190 8.99 1.30 -11.61
N ASN A 191 9.99 0.61 -11.08
CA ASN A 191 9.98 0.14 -9.70
C ASN A 191 10.86 1.03 -8.83
N VAL A 192 10.42 1.32 -7.61
CA VAL A 192 11.19 2.06 -6.61
C VAL A 192 11.33 1.20 -5.36
N PHE A 193 12.58 1.02 -4.93
CA PHE A 193 12.94 0.29 -3.73
C PHE A 193 13.54 1.23 -2.68
N GLY A 194 13.31 0.93 -1.42
CA GLY A 194 14.01 1.51 -0.27
C GLY A 194 15.05 0.55 0.27
N PHE A 195 15.95 1.07 1.12
CA PHE A 195 16.99 0.27 1.76
C PHE A 195 17.15 0.67 3.23
N GLU A 196 16.82 -0.27 4.12
CA GLU A 196 17.04 -0.19 5.57
C GLU A 196 17.65 -1.53 6.00
N ASP A 197 18.97 -1.68 5.76
CA ASP A 197 19.76 -2.92 5.83
C ASP A 197 19.38 -4.05 4.86
N VAL A 198 18.11 -4.10 4.51
CA VAL A 198 17.44 -4.99 3.57
C VAL A 198 16.73 -4.12 2.53
N LEU A 199 16.73 -4.56 1.27
CA LEU A 199 15.97 -3.88 0.21
C LEU A 199 14.47 -4.20 0.37
N PHE A 200 13.61 -3.20 0.22
CA PHE A 200 12.15 -3.38 0.27
C PHE A 200 11.46 -2.56 -0.83
N PRO A 201 10.32 -3.03 -1.37
CA PRO A 201 9.57 -2.27 -2.36
C PRO A 201 8.89 -1.04 -1.73
N ILE A 202 9.04 0.13 -2.36
CA ILE A 202 8.29 1.35 -2.04
C ILE A 202 7.16 1.55 -3.05
N TYR A 203 7.47 1.32 -4.33
CA TYR A 203 6.54 1.41 -5.44
C TYR A 203 6.87 0.31 -6.42
N ILE A 204 5.87 -0.49 -6.79
CA ILE A 204 5.99 -1.48 -7.84
C ILE A 204 4.98 -1.10 -8.90
N THR A 205 5.47 -0.98 -10.13
CA THR A 205 4.66 -0.64 -11.29
C THR A 205 3.51 -1.62 -11.47
N LYS A 206 2.38 -1.11 -11.92
CA LYS A 206 1.26 -1.92 -12.41
C LYS A 206 1.26 -2.01 -13.94
N GLU A 207 2.10 -1.22 -14.58
CA GLU A 207 2.21 -1.15 -16.02
C GLU A 207 3.28 -2.16 -16.50
N HIS A 208 3.10 -2.68 -17.70
CA HIS A 208 3.99 -3.68 -18.30
C HIS A 208 4.50 -3.19 -19.66
N PHE A 209 5.16 -2.04 -19.67
CA PHE A 209 5.86 -1.53 -20.84
C PHE A 209 7.20 -2.26 -21.07
N GLU A 210 7.67 -2.24 -22.31
CA GLU A 210 8.93 -2.86 -22.76
C GLU A 210 10.15 -2.34 -21.98
N ILE A 211 10.19 -1.03 -21.75
CA ILE A 211 11.27 -0.41 -20.98
C ILE A 211 10.91 -0.49 -19.50
N HIS A 212 11.77 -1.13 -18.72
CA HIS A 212 11.59 -1.27 -17.28
C HIS A 212 12.82 -0.78 -16.50
N VAL A 213 12.62 0.20 -15.62
CA VAL A 213 13.68 0.83 -14.83
C VAL A 213 13.47 0.55 -13.34
N ASN A 214 14.50 0.05 -12.67
CA ASN A 214 14.51 -0.16 -11.23
C ASN A 214 15.29 0.95 -10.55
N LEU A 215 14.67 1.65 -9.61
CA LEU A 215 15.25 2.75 -8.87
C LEU A 215 15.41 2.41 -7.39
N LEU A 216 16.47 2.92 -6.78
CA LEU A 216 16.64 2.98 -5.34
C LEU A 216 16.34 4.41 -4.87
N LEU A 217 15.40 4.57 -3.96
CA LEU A 217 15.22 5.81 -3.22
C LEU A 217 16.00 5.72 -1.91
N TYR A 218 17.23 6.22 -1.92
CA TYR A 218 18.08 6.27 -0.74
C TYR A 218 17.77 7.52 0.08
N SER A 219 17.76 7.41 1.41
CA SER A 219 17.51 8.55 2.30
C SER A 219 18.58 8.66 3.37
N GLU A 220 19.06 9.89 3.60
CA GLU A 220 19.96 10.23 4.69
C GLU A 220 19.37 11.44 5.44
N GLY A 221 18.87 11.22 6.66
CA GLY A 221 18.17 12.26 7.41
C GLY A 221 16.88 12.74 6.71
N THR A 222 16.85 14.01 6.30
CA THR A 222 15.69 14.61 5.61
C THR A 222 15.85 14.65 4.09
N THR A 223 17.04 14.38 3.56
CA THR A 223 17.28 14.35 2.12
C THR A 223 17.08 12.93 1.62
N ARG A 224 16.54 12.80 0.41
CA ARG A 224 16.44 11.53 -0.30
C ARG A 224 16.99 11.70 -1.69
N HIS A 225 17.32 10.61 -2.37
CA HIS A 225 17.91 10.67 -3.69
C HIS A 225 17.54 9.42 -4.48
N TYR A 226 17.04 9.60 -5.70
CA TYR A 226 16.83 8.50 -6.62
C TYR A 226 18.18 8.09 -7.23
N CYS A 227 18.44 6.80 -7.24
CA CYS A 227 19.57 6.18 -7.91
C CYS A 227 19.06 5.06 -8.83
N LEU A 228 19.76 4.78 -9.92
CA LEU A 228 19.44 3.66 -10.79
C LEU A 228 19.99 2.36 -10.21
N ILE A 229 19.16 1.33 -10.07
CA ILE A 229 19.59 -0.05 -9.84
C ILE A 229 19.83 -0.69 -11.20
N LYS A 230 21.10 -0.77 -11.61
CA LYS A 230 21.48 -1.36 -12.90
C LYS A 230 21.56 -2.89 -12.88
N ASP A 231 21.74 -3.48 -11.69
CA ASP A 231 21.86 -4.93 -11.52
C ASP A 231 21.25 -5.34 -10.18
N LEU A 232 19.99 -5.80 -10.21
CA LEU A 232 19.26 -6.23 -9.02
C LEU A 232 19.88 -7.47 -8.38
N ASN A 233 20.40 -8.40 -9.19
CA ASN A 233 20.98 -9.66 -8.72
C ASN A 233 22.24 -9.40 -7.89
N LYS A 234 23.09 -8.49 -8.38
CA LYS A 234 24.30 -8.07 -7.66
C LYS A 234 23.98 -7.26 -6.42
N LEU A 235 22.89 -6.51 -6.42
CA LEU A 235 22.43 -5.76 -5.25
C LEU A 235 22.06 -6.71 -4.10
N HIS A 236 21.32 -7.78 -4.40
CA HIS A 236 20.84 -8.76 -3.41
C HIS A 236 21.80 -9.90 -3.06
N TYR A 237 22.94 -10.01 -3.74
CA TYR A 237 23.88 -11.15 -3.60
C TYR A 237 24.20 -11.55 -2.14
N ASP A 238 24.41 -10.57 -1.25
CA ASP A 238 24.83 -10.83 0.14
C ASP A 238 23.71 -11.32 1.06
N GLN A 239 22.45 -11.32 0.60
CA GLN A 239 21.32 -11.81 1.41
C GLN A 239 21.17 -13.33 1.34
N ASN A 240 21.91 -14.02 0.46
CA ASN A 240 21.90 -15.46 0.42
C ASN A 240 23.00 -16.03 1.30
N GLY A 241 22.63 -16.94 2.20
CA GLY A 241 23.60 -17.79 2.91
C GLY A 241 24.36 -18.74 1.96
N ARG A 242 23.92 -18.86 0.70
CA ARG A 242 24.52 -19.72 -0.33
C ARG A 242 25.42 -18.88 -1.25
N LYS A 243 26.66 -19.34 -1.47
CA LYS A 243 27.63 -18.74 -2.41
C LYS A 243 27.32 -19.12 -3.87
N CYS A 244 26.08 -18.96 -4.31
CA CYS A 244 25.68 -19.18 -5.70
C CYS A 244 25.07 -17.92 -6.30
N ARG A 245 25.21 -17.76 -7.62
CA ARG A 245 24.50 -16.71 -8.35
C ARG A 245 23.00 -16.99 -8.27
N MET A 246 22.21 -15.97 -7.98
CA MET A 246 20.75 -16.03 -7.97
C MET A 246 20.17 -14.93 -8.87
N TYR A 247 18.97 -15.21 -9.39
CA TYR A 247 18.19 -14.36 -10.28
C TYR A 247 16.94 -13.90 -9.53
N TYR A 248 16.82 -12.60 -9.28
CA TYR A 248 15.77 -12.06 -8.43
C TYR A 248 14.63 -11.48 -9.25
N CYS A 249 13.41 -11.85 -8.88
CA CYS A 249 12.22 -11.22 -9.43
C CYS A 249 12.10 -9.77 -8.97
N ARG A 250 11.88 -8.85 -9.91
CA ARG A 250 11.75 -7.42 -9.60
C ARG A 250 10.46 -7.06 -8.85
N TYR A 251 9.45 -7.94 -8.86
CA TYR A 251 8.15 -7.70 -8.23
C TYR A 251 8.10 -8.22 -6.79
N CYS A 252 8.56 -9.44 -6.55
CA CYS A 252 8.49 -10.10 -5.24
C CYS A 252 9.85 -10.26 -4.53
N LEU A 253 10.95 -9.91 -5.19
CA LEU A 253 12.33 -10.10 -4.70
C LEU A 253 12.68 -11.56 -4.35
N HIS A 254 11.92 -12.53 -4.85
CA HIS A 254 12.26 -13.95 -4.72
C HIS A 254 13.46 -14.28 -5.62
N GLY A 255 14.45 -14.98 -5.06
CA GLY A 255 15.66 -15.39 -5.77
C GLY A 255 15.54 -16.82 -6.31
N PHE A 256 15.78 -16.99 -7.60
CA PHE A 256 15.85 -18.27 -8.30
C PHE A 256 17.30 -18.65 -8.59
N ILE A 257 17.61 -19.95 -8.59
CA ILE A 257 18.96 -20.44 -8.91
C ILE A 257 19.23 -20.36 -10.41
N ARG A 258 18.18 -20.50 -11.23
CA ARG A 258 18.25 -20.45 -12.70
C ARG A 258 17.39 -19.32 -13.25
N GLU A 259 17.80 -18.77 -14.39
CA GLU A 259 17.15 -17.64 -15.04
C GLU A 259 15.83 -18.02 -15.72
N ASP A 260 15.73 -19.23 -16.28
CA ASP A 260 14.51 -19.76 -16.88
C ASP A 260 13.36 -19.86 -15.86
N LEU A 261 13.65 -20.26 -14.62
CA LEU A 261 12.64 -20.30 -13.55
C LEU A 261 12.11 -18.89 -13.21
N LEU A 262 12.97 -17.87 -13.30
CA LEU A 262 12.53 -16.49 -13.13
C LEU A 262 11.64 -16.05 -14.29
N GLN A 263 12.00 -16.41 -15.54
CA GLN A 263 11.22 -16.08 -16.73
C GLN A 263 9.83 -16.73 -16.72
N GLU A 264 9.72 -17.96 -16.21
CA GLU A 264 8.42 -18.62 -16.00
C GLU A 264 7.61 -17.96 -14.87
N HIS A 265 8.27 -17.49 -13.81
CA HIS A 265 7.62 -16.88 -12.66
C HIS A 265 7.11 -15.45 -12.91
N GLU A 266 7.90 -14.62 -13.59
CA GLU A 266 7.67 -13.18 -13.71
C GLU A 266 6.28 -12.81 -14.29
N PRO A 267 5.77 -13.46 -15.36
CA PRO A 267 4.44 -13.17 -15.92
C PRO A 267 3.27 -13.44 -14.96
N HIS A 268 3.44 -14.38 -14.03
CA HIS A 268 2.44 -14.67 -13.00
C HIS A 268 2.59 -13.71 -11.83
N CYS A 269 3.83 -13.41 -11.43
CA CYS A 269 4.09 -12.53 -10.29
C CYS A 269 3.67 -11.09 -10.55
N CYS A 270 3.85 -10.59 -11.77
CA CYS A 270 3.59 -9.20 -12.13
C CYS A 270 2.10 -8.82 -12.05
N GLN A 271 1.20 -9.82 -12.13
CA GLN A 271 -0.25 -9.64 -11.98
C GLN A 271 -0.66 -9.38 -10.53
N HIS A 272 0.23 -9.70 -9.59
CA HIS A 272 0.02 -9.51 -8.17
C HIS A 272 0.78 -8.28 -7.68
N GLY A 273 0.21 -7.53 -6.73
CA GLY A 273 0.87 -6.35 -6.16
C GLY A 273 2.18 -6.70 -5.44
N ALA A 274 2.88 -5.69 -4.90
CA ALA A 274 4.13 -5.90 -4.18
C ALA A 274 3.95 -6.94 -3.05
N GLN A 275 4.65 -8.06 -3.16
CA GLN A 275 4.63 -9.15 -2.17
C GLN A 275 6.05 -9.37 -1.65
N ARG A 276 6.23 -9.28 -0.32
CA ARG A 276 7.44 -9.73 0.35
C ARG A 276 7.12 -11.05 1.03
N ILE A 277 7.83 -12.11 0.68
CA ILE A 277 7.74 -13.38 1.38
C ILE A 277 8.51 -13.24 2.69
N GLU A 278 7.79 -13.28 3.80
CA GLU A 278 8.36 -13.38 5.14
C GLU A 278 8.10 -14.80 5.64
N LEU A 279 9.17 -15.60 5.76
CA LEU A 279 9.07 -16.93 6.33
C LEU A 279 9.00 -16.82 7.87
N PRO A 280 8.24 -17.70 8.54
CA PRO A 280 8.25 -17.73 9.98
C PRO A 280 9.66 -18.08 10.51
N ASN A 281 10.08 -17.38 11.56
CA ASN A 281 11.21 -17.70 12.42
C ASN A 281 10.76 -18.59 13.60
N GLU A 282 11.68 -19.02 14.46
CA GLU A 282 11.36 -19.88 15.61
C GLU A 282 10.32 -19.24 16.55
N ASP A 283 10.32 -17.90 16.67
CA ASP A 283 9.40 -17.15 17.54
C ASP A 283 7.96 -17.06 17.01
N ASN A 284 7.75 -17.20 15.70
CA ASN A 284 6.44 -17.14 15.05
C ASN A 284 6.12 -18.39 14.20
N ALA A 285 6.84 -19.49 14.43
CA ALA A 285 6.64 -20.78 13.78
C ALA A 285 5.26 -21.39 14.06
N SER A 286 4.61 -20.98 15.14
CA SER A 286 3.28 -21.45 15.52
C SER A 286 2.20 -20.49 15.03
N LEU A 287 1.37 -20.96 14.09
CA LEU A 287 0.17 -20.26 13.66
C LEU A 287 -1.02 -20.69 14.54
N TYR A 288 -1.77 -19.71 15.05
CA TYR A 288 -2.98 -19.96 15.82
C TYR A 288 -4.20 -19.56 15.00
N PHE A 289 -5.23 -20.40 15.00
CA PHE A 289 -6.49 -20.10 14.33
C PHE A 289 -7.21 -18.98 15.07
N LYS A 290 -7.26 -17.78 14.48
CA LYS A 290 -7.85 -16.59 15.12
C LYS A 290 -9.38 -16.64 15.20
N ASP A 291 -10.00 -17.33 14.24
CA ASP A 291 -11.45 -17.38 14.10
C ASP A 291 -12.03 -18.68 14.71
N TYR A 292 -11.73 -18.95 15.98
CA TYR A 292 -12.25 -20.14 16.68
C TYR A 292 -13.78 -20.28 16.59
N HIS A 293 -14.50 -19.15 16.52
CA HIS A 293 -15.96 -19.11 16.32
C HIS A 293 -16.42 -19.76 15.02
N LYS A 294 -15.58 -19.83 13.98
CA LYS A 294 -15.88 -20.53 12.71
C LYS A 294 -15.72 -22.05 12.80
N GLN A 295 -15.09 -22.54 13.88
CA GLN A 295 -15.01 -23.98 14.19
C GLN A 295 -16.17 -24.42 15.08
N LEU A 296 -16.88 -23.48 15.72
CA LEU A 296 -18.07 -23.80 16.49
C LEU A 296 -19.16 -24.26 15.52
N LYS A 297 -19.74 -25.42 15.82
CA LYS A 297 -20.91 -25.92 15.09
C LYS A 297 -22.05 -24.91 15.23
N VAL A 298 -22.64 -24.54 14.10
CA VAL A 298 -23.79 -23.64 14.10
C VAL A 298 -25.08 -24.46 14.32
N PRO A 299 -26.08 -23.94 15.07
CA PRO A 299 -27.28 -24.70 15.44
C PRO A 299 -28.15 -25.15 14.25
N PHE A 300 -28.03 -24.43 13.14
CA PHE A 300 -28.72 -24.70 11.89
C PHE A 300 -27.73 -24.51 10.74
N VAL A 301 -27.59 -25.53 9.90
CA VAL A 301 -26.83 -25.46 8.65
C VAL A 301 -27.81 -25.67 7.50
N ILE A 302 -27.80 -24.77 6.53
CA ILE A 302 -28.55 -24.93 5.29
C ILE A 302 -27.55 -25.31 4.20
N TYR A 303 -27.63 -26.55 3.73
CA TYR A 303 -26.93 -26.98 2.52
C TYR A 303 -27.87 -26.75 1.35
N ALA A 304 -27.51 -25.84 0.46
CA ALA A 304 -28.26 -25.59 -0.76
C ALA A 304 -27.42 -25.97 -1.96
N ASP A 305 -28.04 -26.68 -2.89
CA ASP A 305 -27.49 -27.04 -4.17
C ASP A 305 -28.34 -26.42 -5.28
N PHE A 306 -27.69 -25.82 -6.28
CA PHE A 306 -28.33 -25.06 -7.33
C PHE A 306 -27.86 -25.57 -8.69
N GLU A 307 -28.81 -25.94 -9.51
CA GLU A 307 -28.56 -26.39 -10.88
C GLU A 307 -28.83 -25.24 -11.86
N SER A 308 -27.99 -25.14 -12.87
CA SER A 308 -28.17 -24.17 -13.95
C SER A 308 -27.95 -24.82 -15.31
N VAL A 309 -28.84 -24.54 -16.25
CA VAL A 309 -28.64 -24.86 -17.65
C VAL A 309 -27.80 -23.74 -18.27
N THR A 310 -26.71 -24.12 -18.92
CA THR A 310 -25.88 -23.18 -19.67
C THR A 310 -26.46 -22.95 -21.06
N ALA A 311 -27.26 -21.89 -21.18
CA ALA A 311 -27.77 -21.47 -22.47
C ALA A 311 -26.68 -20.70 -23.24
N LYS A 312 -26.53 -20.98 -24.54
CA LYS A 312 -25.67 -20.17 -25.41
C LYS A 312 -26.22 -18.75 -25.47
N ILE A 313 -25.33 -17.77 -25.40
CA ILE A 313 -25.68 -16.38 -25.63
C ILE A 313 -25.40 -16.10 -27.11
N ASP A 314 -26.40 -15.60 -27.84
CA ASP A 314 -26.18 -15.01 -29.15
C ASP A 314 -25.52 -13.64 -28.94
N SER A 315 -24.19 -13.61 -28.89
CA SER A 315 -23.45 -12.38 -28.73
C SER A 315 -23.34 -11.64 -30.07
N VAL A 316 -23.66 -10.35 -30.07
CA VAL A 316 -23.24 -9.45 -31.15
C VAL A 316 -21.74 -9.20 -30.95
N SER A 317 -20.97 -9.30 -32.03
CA SER A 317 -19.51 -9.18 -32.01
C SER A 317 -19.03 -7.93 -31.26
N PRO A 318 -18.11 -8.06 -30.29
CA PRO A 318 -17.62 -6.92 -29.51
C PRO A 318 -16.85 -5.92 -30.39
N ASN A 319 -16.90 -4.65 -30.00
CA ASN A 319 -16.19 -3.59 -30.71
C ASN A 319 -14.66 -3.74 -30.51
N PRO A 320 -13.86 -3.91 -31.59
CA PRO A 320 -12.42 -4.18 -31.48
C PRO A 320 -11.60 -3.02 -30.89
N THR A 321 -12.20 -1.84 -30.71
CA THR A 321 -11.52 -0.65 -30.15
C THR A 321 -11.75 -0.44 -28.65
N LYS A 322 -12.54 -1.30 -27.98
CA LYS A 322 -12.82 -1.19 -26.55
C LYS A 322 -12.67 -2.53 -25.86
N SER A 323 -12.04 -2.52 -24.68
CA SER A 323 -12.00 -3.70 -23.81
C SER A 323 -13.43 -4.09 -23.44
N SER A 324 -13.77 -5.35 -23.68
CA SER A 324 -15.09 -5.92 -23.40
C SER A 324 -14.95 -7.30 -22.79
N THR A 325 -15.86 -7.65 -21.88
CA THR A 325 -15.99 -9.02 -21.37
C THR A 325 -16.82 -9.84 -22.35
N GLU A 326 -16.25 -10.93 -22.88
CA GLU A 326 -16.97 -11.88 -23.72
C GLU A 326 -17.87 -12.77 -22.85
N LYS A 327 -19.19 -12.55 -22.94
CA LYS A 327 -20.18 -13.39 -22.29
C LYS A 327 -20.53 -14.54 -23.24
N TYR A 328 -20.05 -15.75 -22.95
CA TYR A 328 -20.22 -16.92 -23.83
C TYR A 328 -21.41 -17.82 -23.41
N GLN A 329 -21.79 -17.81 -22.13
CA GLN A 329 -22.89 -18.63 -21.60
C GLN A 329 -23.73 -17.85 -20.59
N HIS A 330 -25.05 -18.05 -20.65
CA HIS A 330 -26.01 -17.57 -19.68
C HIS A 330 -26.43 -18.74 -18.79
N HIS A 331 -26.08 -18.67 -17.52
CA HIS A 331 -26.46 -19.68 -16.53
C HIS A 331 -27.89 -19.42 -16.10
N GLN A 332 -28.84 -20.15 -16.70
CA GLN A 332 -30.24 -20.07 -16.34
C GLN A 332 -30.52 -21.06 -15.20
N PRO A 333 -31.00 -20.59 -14.03
CA PRO A 333 -31.38 -21.50 -12.94
C PRO A 333 -32.45 -22.48 -13.43
N CYS A 334 -32.22 -23.78 -13.22
CA CYS A 334 -33.17 -24.82 -13.65
C CYS A 334 -33.63 -25.71 -12.50
N GLY A 335 -32.91 -25.70 -11.38
CA GLY A 335 -33.27 -26.47 -10.20
C GLY A 335 -32.58 -25.94 -8.96
N PHE A 336 -33.19 -26.19 -7.81
CA PHE A 336 -32.52 -26.04 -6.54
C PHE A 336 -33.03 -27.09 -5.57
N SER A 337 -32.17 -27.51 -4.66
CA SER A 337 -32.51 -28.34 -3.51
C SER A 337 -31.84 -27.74 -2.30
N TYR A 338 -32.48 -27.82 -1.14
CA TYR A 338 -31.78 -27.50 0.09
C TYR A 338 -32.20 -28.43 1.22
N VAL A 339 -31.26 -28.66 2.14
CA VAL A 339 -31.46 -29.44 3.34
C VAL A 339 -31.06 -28.58 4.53
N VAL A 340 -31.98 -28.45 5.48
CA VAL A 340 -31.70 -27.82 6.77
C VAL A 340 -31.33 -28.93 7.74
N VAL A 341 -30.10 -28.87 8.25
CA VAL A 341 -29.60 -29.77 9.30
C VAL A 341 -29.59 -28.98 10.60
N SER A 342 -30.24 -29.50 11.63
CA SER A 342 -30.18 -28.96 12.99
C SER A 342 -29.74 -30.05 13.96
N GLU A 343 -28.96 -29.65 14.97
CA GLU A 343 -28.58 -30.51 16.08
C GLU A 343 -29.60 -30.49 17.24
N ALA A 344 -30.66 -29.67 17.15
CA ALA A 344 -31.74 -29.72 18.13
C ALA A 344 -32.51 -31.04 17.99
N GLU A 345 -32.49 -31.88 19.03
CA GLU A 345 -33.34 -33.07 19.10
C GLU A 345 -34.80 -32.68 18.82
N LYS A 346 -35.45 -33.43 17.92
CA LYS A 346 -36.90 -33.28 17.70
C LYS A 346 -37.59 -33.57 19.04
N ILE A 347 -38.11 -32.51 19.68
CA ILE A 347 -38.97 -32.60 20.86
C ILE A 347 -40.23 -33.39 20.52
#